data_AF-A0AA95DVR5-F1
#
_entry.id   AF-A0AA95DVR5-F1
#
_cell.length_a   1.000
_cell.length_b   1.000
_cell.length_c   1.000
_cell.angle_alpha   90.00
_cell.angle_beta   90.00
_cell.angle_gamma   90.00
#
_symmetry.space_group_name_H-M   'P 1'
#
loop_
_entity.id
_entity.type
_entity.pdbx_description
1 polymer ?
#
loop_
_entity_poly.entity_id
_entity_poly.type
_entity_poly.pdbx_seq_one_letter_code
_entity_poly.pdbx_strand_id
1 'polypeptide(L)'
;MRLPNLNDLIADLQLAKDIAIRNENASSLVTATLAQAKLLGLDKPAKEPAQQIDVNVSYIKPLPDNLAELSASELSKLYFEVMQ
;
A
#
# COMPACT_ATOMS: atom_id res chain seq x y z
N MET A 1 -6.54 31.14 19.00
CA MET A 1 -7.46 30.11 18.47
C MET A 1 -6.96 28.75 18.93
N ARG A 2 -7.80 27.96 19.58
CA ARG A 2 -7.47 26.57 19.96
C ARG A 2 -7.63 25.72 18.70
N LEU A 3 -6.64 24.87 18.40
CA LEU A 3 -6.79 23.90 17.31
C LEU A 3 -7.94 22.95 17.68
N PRO A 4 -8.95 22.77 16.81
CA PRO A 4 -10.04 21.85 17.08
C PRO A 4 -9.49 20.43 17.24
N ASN A 5 -10.02 19.72 18.23
CA ASN A 5 -9.65 18.34 18.51
C ASN A 5 -10.21 17.44 17.40
N LEU A 6 -9.70 16.21 17.27
CA LEU A 6 -10.29 15.22 16.37
C LEU A 6 -11.80 15.01 16.65
N ASN A 7 -12.21 15.03 17.93
CA ASN A 7 -13.61 14.91 18.33
C ASN A 7 -14.47 16.08 17.85
N ASP A 8 -13.93 17.30 17.88
CA ASP A 8 -14.64 18.51 17.45
C ASP A 8 -14.85 18.45 15.93
N LEU A 9 -13.81 18.03 15.18
CA LEU A 9 -13.88 17.86 13.73
C LEU A 9 -14.87 16.76 13.31
N ILE A 10 -14.94 15.65 14.06
CA ILE A 10 -15.91 14.57 13.79
C ILE A 10 -17.34 15.06 14.03
N ALA A 11 -17.57 15.81 15.13
CA ALA A 11 -18.89 16.37 15.44
C ALA A 11 -19.35 17.37 14.36
N ASP A 12 -18.45 18.26 13.91
CA ASP A 12 -18.74 19.20 12.83
C ASP A 12 -19.09 18.50 11.52
N LEU A 13 -18.37 17.42 11.18
CA LEU A 13 -18.67 16.64 9.98
C LEU A 13 -19.98 15.86 10.10
N GLN A 14 -20.35 15.39 11.30
CA GLN A 14 -21.65 14.74 11.53
C GLN A 14 -22.80 15.75 11.35
N LEU A 15 -22.66 16.95 11.90
CA LEU A 15 -23.61 18.04 11.68
C LEU A 15 -23.71 18.42 10.19
N ALA A 16 -22.58 18.53 9.49
CA ALA A 16 -22.57 18.80 8.06
C ALA A 16 -23.31 17.73 7.24
N LYS A 17 -23.16 16.45 7.63
CA LYS A 17 -23.88 15.32 7.03
C LYS A 17 -25.38 15.44 7.25
N ASP A 18 -25.82 15.75 8.47
CA ASP A 18 -27.24 15.89 8.81
C ASP A 18 -27.89 17.07 8.09
N ILE A 19 -27.18 18.19 7.97
CA ILE A 19 -27.62 19.35 7.17
C ILE A 19 -27.73 18.98 5.69
N ALA A 20 -26.74 18.25 5.15
CA ALA A 20 -26.76 17.81 3.77
C ALA A 20 -27.94 16.85 3.47
N ILE A 21 -28.28 15.96 4.41
CA ILE A 21 -29.46 15.08 4.31
C ILE A 21 -30.74 15.92 4.31
N ARG A 22 -30.88 16.88 5.24
CA ARG A 22 -32.07 17.74 5.33
C ARG A 22 -32.26 18.63 4.11
N ASN A 23 -31.18 19.07 3.49
CA ASN A 23 -31.20 19.94 2.31
C ASN A 23 -31.22 19.16 0.98
N GLU A 24 -31.36 17.82 1.03
CA GLU A 24 -31.30 16.93 -0.14
C GLU A 24 -30.07 17.17 -1.02
N ASN A 25 -28.97 17.65 -0.42
CA ASN A 25 -27.77 18.04 -1.14
C ASN A 25 -26.77 16.87 -1.16
N ALA A 26 -26.89 16.05 -2.20
CA ALA A 26 -26.03 14.89 -2.41
C ALA A 26 -24.53 15.24 -2.47
N SER A 27 -24.16 16.39 -3.05
CA SER A 27 -22.76 16.80 -3.18
C SER A 27 -22.12 17.08 -1.82
N SER A 28 -22.84 17.80 -0.95
CA SER A 28 -22.40 18.07 0.42
C SER A 28 -22.38 16.79 1.27
N LEU A 29 -23.32 15.87 1.04
CA LEU A 29 -23.39 14.59 1.75
C LEU A 29 -22.17 13.71 1.42
N VAL A 30 -21.84 13.57 0.14
CA VAL A 30 -20.67 12.81 -0.33
C VAL A 30 -19.39 13.43 0.24
N THR A 31 -19.27 14.76 0.22
CA THR A 31 -18.08 15.46 0.73
C THR A 31 -17.89 15.24 2.24
N ALA A 32 -18.95 15.37 3.04
CA ALA A 32 -18.89 15.13 4.48
C ALA A 32 -18.57 13.67 4.82
N THR A 33 -19.17 12.72 4.09
CA THR A 33 -18.95 11.29 4.28
C THR A 33 -17.53 10.87 3.88
N LEU A 34 -17.01 11.40 2.76
CA LEU A 34 -15.65 11.14 2.32
C LEU A 34 -14.62 11.73 3.29
N ALA A 35 -14.85 12.94 3.81
CA ALA A 35 -14.00 13.53 4.83
C ALA A 35 -13.96 12.68 6.11
N GLN A 36 -15.12 12.16 6.55
CA GLN A 36 -15.19 11.22 7.68
C GLN A 36 -14.41 9.93 7.39
N ALA A 37 -14.58 9.33 6.21
CA ALA A 37 -13.87 8.12 5.80
C ALA A 37 -12.35 8.33 5.77
N LYS A 38 -11.88 9.49 5.31
CA LYS A 38 -10.46 9.86 5.31
C LYS A 38 -9.90 10.01 6.73
N LEU A 39 -10.62 10.67 7.63
CA LEU A 39 -10.22 10.84 9.03
C LEU A 39 -10.15 9.51 9.79
N LEU A 40 -11.12 8.62 9.55
CA LEU A 40 -11.16 7.28 10.15
C LEU A 40 -10.20 6.29 9.49
N GLY A 41 -9.51 6.69 8.41
CA GLY A 41 -8.60 5.82 7.67
C GLY A 41 -9.30 4.73 6.84
N LEU A 42 -10.62 4.84 6.66
CA LEU A 42 -11.43 3.93 5.82
C LEU A 42 -11.23 4.17 4.32
N ASP A 43 -10.70 5.33 3.94
CA ASP A 43 -10.31 5.69 2.56
C ASP A 43 -8.99 5.04 2.14
N LYS A 44 -8.26 4.38 3.07
CA LYS A 44 -7.01 3.69 2.71
C LYS A 44 -7.38 2.33 2.12
N PRO A 45 -6.79 1.93 0.97
CA PRO A 45 -6.88 0.53 0.55
C PRO A 45 -6.36 -0.30 1.71
N ALA A 46 -7.09 -1.36 2.08
CA ALA A 46 -6.61 -2.33 3.03
C ALA A 46 -5.20 -2.70 2.56
N LYS A 47 -4.17 -2.36 3.35
CA LYS A 47 -2.85 -2.90 3.12
C LYS A 47 -3.05 -4.41 3.24
N GLU A 48 -3.05 -5.12 2.11
CA GLU A 48 -2.78 -6.55 2.16
C GLU A 48 -1.54 -6.68 3.04
N PRO A 49 -1.56 -7.56 4.07
CA PRO A 49 -0.38 -7.76 4.87
C PRO A 49 0.74 -8.03 3.87
N ALA A 50 1.76 -7.16 3.85
CA ALA A 50 2.88 -7.33 2.95
C ALA A 50 3.33 -8.77 3.17
N GLN A 51 3.18 -9.63 2.16
CA GLN A 51 3.75 -10.96 2.22
C GLN A 51 5.24 -10.70 2.37
N GLN A 52 5.72 -10.84 3.60
CA GLN A 52 7.13 -10.76 3.90
C GLN A 52 7.69 -12.05 3.30
N ILE A 53 8.09 -11.97 2.02
CA ILE A 53 8.81 -13.03 1.36
C ILE A 53 10.16 -13.06 2.09
N ASP A 54 10.27 -13.94 3.09
CA ASP A 54 11.53 -14.26 3.74
C ASP A 54 12.39 -14.95 2.68
N VAL A 55 13.07 -14.16 1.84
CA VAL A 55 14.02 -14.68 0.86
C VAL A 55 15.18 -15.21 1.70
N ASN A 56 15.15 -16.51 1.98
CA ASN A 56 16.26 -17.19 2.62
C ASN A 56 17.46 -17.18 1.67
N VAL A 57 18.30 -16.14 1.78
CA VAL A 57 19.49 -15.91 0.95
C VAL A 57 20.51 -17.04 1.08
N SER A 58 20.34 -17.95 2.05
CA SER A 58 21.23 -19.08 2.30
C SER A 58 21.26 -20.14 1.18
N TYR A 59 20.35 -20.09 0.19
CA TYR A 59 20.31 -21.05 -0.93
C TYR A 59 20.81 -20.47 -2.27
N ILE A 60 21.25 -19.22 -2.32
CA ILE A 60 21.77 -18.64 -3.57
C ILE A 60 23.24 -19.01 -3.68
N LYS A 61 23.55 -20.05 -4.48
CA LYS A 61 24.93 -20.31 -4.91
C LYS A 61 25.37 -19.08 -5.72
N PRO A 62 26.39 -18.33 -5.29
CA PRO A 62 26.80 -17.12 -6.00
C PRO A 62 27.29 -17.50 -7.40
N LEU A 63 26.84 -16.76 -8.41
CA LEU A 63 27.37 -16.90 -9.76
C LEU A 63 28.85 -16.47 -9.75
N PRO A 64 29.69 -17.10 -10.59
CA PRO A 64 31.10 -16.72 -10.68
C PRO A 64 31.25 -15.30 -11.24
N ASP A 65 32.19 -14.51 -10.73
CA ASP A 65 32.33 -13.08 -11.07
C ASP A 65 32.69 -12.81 -12.55
N ASN A 66 33.13 -13.84 -13.27
CA ASN A 66 33.61 -13.75 -14.65
C ASN A 66 32.57 -14.18 -15.69
N LEU A 67 31.26 -14.07 -15.42
CA LEU A 67 30.19 -14.41 -16.37
C LEU A 67 30.39 -13.81 -17.77
N ALA A 68 30.93 -12.60 -17.84
CA ALA A 68 31.16 -11.89 -19.09
C ALA A 68 32.31 -12.46 -19.94
N GLU A 69 33.19 -13.27 -19.34
CA GLU A 69 34.36 -13.87 -19.97
C GLU A 69 34.13 -15.35 -20.34
N LEU A 70 33.05 -15.94 -19.84
CA LEU A 70 32.70 -17.33 -20.12
C LEU A 70 32.22 -17.50 -21.57
N SER A 71 32.69 -18.56 -22.22
CA SER A 71 32.17 -18.96 -23.52
C SER A 71 30.71 -19.45 -23.41
N ALA A 72 29.96 -19.42 -24.52
CA ALA A 72 28.59 -19.92 -24.57
C ALA A 72 28.44 -21.38 -24.08
N SER A 73 29.48 -22.20 -24.27
CA SER A 73 29.54 -23.59 -23.77
C SER A 73 29.62 -23.64 -22.25
N GLU A 74 30.44 -22.80 -21.64
CA GLU A 74 30.60 -22.73 -20.18
C GLU A 74 29.37 -22.14 -19.49
N LEU A 75 28.76 -21.11 -20.10
CA LEU A 75 27.49 -20.56 -19.64
C LEU A 75 26.36 -21.61 -19.66
N SER A 76 26.30 -22.45 -20.70
CA SER A 76 25.29 -23.51 -20.77
C SER A 76 25.48 -24.56 -19.66
N LYS A 77 26.73 -24.94 -19.36
CA LYS A 77 27.03 -25.88 -18.26
C LYS A 77 26.65 -25.29 -16.90
N LEU A 78 26.98 -24.03 -16.67
CA LEU A 78 26.62 -23.33 -15.44
C LEU A 78 25.11 -23.26 -15.23
N TYR A 79 24.35 -22.99 -16.31
CA TYR A 79 22.89 -23.02 -16.27
C TYR A 79 22.35 -24.40 -15.86
N PHE A 80 22.90 -25.48 -16.43
CA PHE A 80 22.50 -26.84 -16.04
C PHE A 80 22.86 -27.20 -14.59
N GLU A 81 23.97 -26.70 -14.06
CA GLU A 81 24.39 -26.95 -12.66
C GLU A 81 23.53 -26.19 -11.65
N VAL A 82 23.08 -24.97 -11.99
CA VAL A 82 22.21 -24.15 -11.11
C VAL A 82 20.76 -24.66 -11.08
N MET A 83 20.32 -25.37 -12.14
CA MET A 83 18.95 -25.87 -12.28
C MET A 83 18.75 -27.32 -11.78
N GLN A 84 19.81 -28.00 -11.32
CA GLN A 84 19.73 -29.31 -10.64
C GLN A 84 19.70 -29.14 -9.12
#